data_AF-A0A2V7ICX7-F1
#
_entry.id   AF-A0A2V7ICX7-F1
#
_cell.length_a   1.000
_cell.length_b   1.000
_cell.length_c   1.000
_cell.angle_alpha   90.00
_cell.angle_beta   90.00
_cell.angle_gamma   90.00
#
_symmetry.space_group_name_H-M   'P 1'
#
loop_
_entity.id
_entity.type
_entity.pdbx_description
1 polymer ?
#
loop_
_entity_poly.entity_id
_entity_poly.type
_entity_poly.pdbx_seq_one_letter_code
_entity_poly.pdbx_strand_id
1 'polypeptide(L)'
;MQYRSYAPVPRIAFFDLAYPKDSTEAAAMNGYAVLVVTAVVQDSTELPLPHVYVRSVSGDHELPLIARVASWLPATDAIVRATFGRFRLDASYLLPLAARASQGDLLVDFAIHRQGFRLIHFAGDVPEPVRRLRFTGTSAEQPAPSTVWVMVRREYPDLAAALLPKH
;
A
#
# COMPACT_ATOMS: atom_id res chain seq x y z
N MET A 1 -32.82 -8.52 12.73
CA MET A 1 -31.37 -8.24 12.57
C MET A 1 -31.08 -6.85 13.15
N GLN A 2 -30.74 -6.76 14.43
CA GLN A 2 -30.61 -5.49 15.17
C GLN A 2 -29.16 -5.20 15.61
N TYR A 3 -28.21 -6.09 15.30
CA TYR A 3 -26.80 -5.96 15.70
C TYR A 3 -25.99 -5.01 14.80
N ARG A 4 -26.38 -4.85 13.52
CA ARG A 4 -25.66 -3.98 12.56
C ARG A 4 -25.67 -2.49 12.92
N SER A 5 -26.59 -2.03 13.77
CA SER A 5 -26.61 -0.64 14.25
C SER A 5 -25.61 -0.36 15.38
N TYR A 6 -25.03 -1.39 15.98
CA TYR A 6 -24.09 -1.27 17.11
C TYR A 6 -22.71 -1.90 16.82
N ALA A 7 -22.61 -2.73 15.77
CA ALA A 7 -21.36 -3.33 15.34
C ALA A 7 -20.49 -2.29 14.61
N PRO A 8 -19.17 -2.26 14.85
CA PRO A 8 -18.25 -1.46 14.03
C PRO A 8 -18.43 -1.82 12.55
N VAL A 9 -18.52 -0.81 11.67
CA VAL A 9 -18.56 -1.03 10.21
C VAL A 9 -17.33 -1.85 9.82
N PRO A 10 -17.48 -3.10 9.34
CA PRO A 10 -16.32 -3.93 9.00
C PRO A 10 -15.58 -3.33 7.81
N ARG A 11 -14.25 -3.36 7.90
CA ARG A 11 -13.31 -2.94 6.84
C ARG A 11 -12.25 -4.00 6.72
N ILE A 12 -11.67 -4.11 5.55
CA ILE A 12 -10.47 -4.91 5.37
C ILE A 12 -9.49 -4.16 4.50
N ALA A 13 -8.22 -4.21 4.89
CA ALA A 13 -7.13 -3.68 4.11
C ALA A 13 -5.97 -4.67 4.16
N PHE A 14 -5.41 -4.94 2.99
CA PHE A 14 -4.24 -5.79 2.82
C PHE A 14 -3.18 -5.04 2.06
N PHE A 15 -1.97 -5.55 2.10
CA PHE A 15 -0.89 -5.01 1.31
C PHE A 15 -0.04 -6.12 0.71
N ASP A 16 0.69 -5.75 -0.33
CA ASP A 16 1.79 -6.51 -0.89
C ASP A 16 3.00 -5.59 -1.14
N LEU A 17 4.19 -6.18 -1.18
CA LEU A 17 5.45 -5.45 -1.34
C LEU A 17 6.28 -6.04 -2.48
N ALA A 18 6.55 -5.21 -3.48
CA ALA A 18 7.54 -5.51 -4.50
C ALA A 18 8.87 -4.83 -4.14
N TYR A 19 9.94 -5.61 -4.17
CA TYR A 19 11.32 -5.13 -3.97
C TYR A 19 12.04 -4.99 -5.32
N PRO A 20 13.04 -4.09 -5.42
CA PRO A 20 13.90 -4.05 -6.58
C PRO A 20 14.52 -5.43 -6.88
N LYS A 21 14.54 -5.84 -8.15
CA LYS A 21 15.02 -7.17 -8.56
C LYS A 21 16.53 -7.35 -8.41
N ASP A 22 17.27 -6.25 -8.45
CA ASP A 22 18.73 -6.21 -8.39
C ASP A 22 19.22 -4.87 -7.83
N SER A 23 20.53 -4.75 -7.62
CA SER A 23 21.14 -3.54 -7.04
C SER A 23 21.09 -2.33 -7.97
N THR A 24 21.02 -2.55 -9.28
CA THR A 24 20.91 -1.47 -10.28
C THR A 24 19.53 -0.85 -10.22
N GLU A 25 18.48 -1.67 -10.18
CA GLU A 25 17.11 -1.19 -9.98
C GLU A 25 16.94 -0.56 -8.60
N ALA A 26 17.58 -1.09 -7.55
CA ALA A 26 17.52 -0.49 -6.22
C ALA A 26 18.11 0.93 -6.19
N ALA A 27 19.23 1.14 -6.90
CA ALA A 27 19.83 2.44 -7.07
C ALA A 27 18.96 3.39 -7.90
N ALA A 28 18.40 2.92 -9.02
CA ALA A 28 17.50 3.71 -9.85
C ALA A 28 16.16 4.05 -9.15
N MET A 29 15.73 3.17 -8.24
CA MET A 29 14.58 3.38 -7.36
C MET A 29 14.92 4.23 -6.13
N ASN A 30 16.15 4.76 -6.01
CA ASN A 30 16.58 5.59 -4.89
C ASN A 30 16.36 4.94 -3.51
N GLY A 31 16.43 3.61 -3.42
CA GLY A 31 16.17 2.89 -2.17
C GLY A 31 14.70 2.76 -1.78
N TYR A 32 13.78 2.89 -2.73
CA TYR A 32 12.35 2.63 -2.53
C TYR A 32 11.94 1.26 -3.07
N ALA A 33 10.97 0.66 -2.37
CA ALA A 33 10.12 -0.43 -2.85
C ALA A 33 8.76 0.12 -3.29
N VAL A 34 7.99 -0.71 -3.99
CA VAL A 34 6.59 -0.43 -4.29
C VAL A 34 5.72 -1.18 -3.28
N LEU A 35 4.89 -0.43 -2.55
CA LEU A 35 3.84 -0.96 -1.69
C LEU A 35 2.51 -0.87 -2.42
N VAL A 36 1.77 -1.96 -2.50
CA VAL A 36 0.36 -1.95 -2.94
C VAL A 36 -0.53 -2.14 -1.73
N VAL A 37 -1.55 -1.31 -1.59
CA VAL A 37 -2.60 -1.43 -0.58
C VAL A 37 -3.94 -1.63 -1.28
N THR A 38 -4.65 -2.69 -0.90
CA THR A 38 -6.03 -2.94 -1.30
C THR A 38 -6.94 -2.80 -0.10
N ALA A 39 -7.93 -1.92 -0.17
CA ALA A 39 -8.94 -1.72 0.86
C ALA A 39 -10.35 -2.00 0.33
N VAL A 40 -11.19 -2.64 1.15
CA VAL A 40 -12.61 -2.87 0.87
C VAL A 40 -13.46 -2.35 2.04
N VAL A 41 -14.46 -1.53 1.71
CA VAL A 41 -15.34 -0.88 2.68
C VAL A 41 -16.82 -0.95 2.29
N GLN A 42 -17.69 -0.83 3.30
CA GLN A 42 -19.15 -0.76 3.12
C GLN A 42 -19.61 0.62 2.68
N ASP A 43 -19.00 1.67 3.23
CA ASP A 43 -19.33 3.04 2.95
C ASP A 43 -18.24 3.66 2.06
N SER A 44 -18.63 4.11 0.86
CA SER A 44 -17.69 4.69 -0.09
C SER A 44 -17.03 5.97 0.42
N THR A 45 -17.63 6.66 1.39
CA THR A 45 -17.07 7.89 1.97
C THR A 45 -15.85 7.61 2.87
N GLU A 46 -15.56 6.35 3.17
CA GLU A 46 -14.33 5.92 3.86
C GLU A 46 -13.11 5.87 2.92
N LEU A 47 -13.33 6.01 1.61
CA LEU A 47 -12.30 6.07 0.58
C LEU A 47 -12.27 7.48 -0.06
N PRO A 48 -11.10 7.94 -0.52
CA PRO A 48 -9.81 7.25 -0.55
C PRO A 48 -9.15 7.15 0.82
N LEU A 49 -8.02 6.45 0.92
CA LEU A 49 -7.15 6.47 2.10
C LEU A 49 -6.33 7.77 2.09
N PRO A 50 -6.59 8.77 2.97
CA PRO A 50 -5.84 10.01 2.99
C PRO A 50 -4.39 9.84 3.45
N HIS A 51 -4.13 8.87 4.35
CA HIS A 51 -2.82 8.66 4.96
C HIS A 51 -2.44 7.19 4.87
N VAL A 52 -1.23 6.93 4.37
CA VAL A 52 -0.57 5.63 4.41
C VAL A 52 0.85 5.90 4.85
N TYR A 53 1.21 5.45 6.05
CA TYR A 53 2.41 5.92 6.72
C TYR A 53 3.08 4.83 7.53
N VAL A 54 4.37 5.01 7.77
CA VAL A 54 5.13 4.20 8.72
C VAL A 54 5.29 5.00 10.01
N ARG A 55 4.84 4.43 11.13
CA ARG A 55 5.11 4.94 12.47
C ARG A 55 6.31 4.23 13.05
N SER A 56 7.30 4.99 13.51
CA SER A 56 8.51 4.47 14.16
C SER A 56 8.90 5.35 15.35
N VAL A 57 10.01 5.00 16.02
CA VAL A 57 10.55 5.81 17.12
C VAL A 57 10.97 7.23 16.69
N SER A 58 11.24 7.44 15.39
CA SER A 58 11.57 8.76 14.85
C SER A 58 10.34 9.57 14.44
N GLY A 59 9.14 9.03 14.60
CA GLY A 59 7.86 9.65 14.24
C GLY A 59 7.14 8.97 13.09
N ASP A 60 6.13 9.66 12.58
CA ASP A 60 5.28 9.23 11.47
C ASP A 60 5.86 9.73 10.14
N HIS A 61 5.96 8.84 9.17
CA HIS A 61 6.49 9.12 7.83
C HIS A 61 5.44 8.74 6.78
N GLU A 62 4.87 9.74 6.12
CA GLU A 62 3.91 9.54 5.03
C GLU A 62 4.57 8.89 3.80
N LEU A 63 3.86 7.94 3.20
CA LEU A 63 4.31 7.27 1.99
C LEU A 63 3.79 8.01 0.75
N PRO A 64 4.67 8.41 -0.19
CA PRO A 64 4.24 9.04 -1.42
C PRO A 64 3.33 8.12 -2.23
N LEU A 65 2.14 8.63 -2.61
CA LEU A 65 1.23 7.96 -3.53
C LEU A 65 1.80 7.98 -4.95
N ILE A 66 1.86 6.83 -5.60
CA ILE A 66 2.19 6.69 -7.01
C ILE A 66 0.91 6.86 -7.84
N ALA A 67 -0.08 6.01 -7.59
CA ALA A 67 -1.38 6.05 -8.26
C ALA A 67 -2.43 5.21 -7.50
N ARG A 68 -3.71 5.42 -7.79
CA ARG A 68 -4.81 4.65 -7.21
C ARG A 68 -5.97 4.49 -8.19
N VAL A 69 -6.73 3.41 -8.01
CA VAL A 69 -7.97 3.14 -8.73
C VAL A 69 -9.05 2.74 -7.74
N ALA A 70 -10.21 3.40 -7.84
CA ALA A 70 -11.41 2.99 -7.13
C ALA A 70 -12.24 2.08 -8.03
N SER A 71 -12.77 1.00 -7.47
CA SER A 71 -13.56 0.01 -8.18
C SER A 71 -14.63 -0.60 -7.28
N TRP A 72 -15.34 -1.59 -7.81
CA TRP A 72 -16.29 -2.39 -7.04
C TRP A 72 -15.87 -3.85 -7.08
N LEU A 73 -16.02 -4.54 -5.94
CA LEU A 73 -15.96 -6.00 -5.95
C LEU A 73 -17.07 -6.55 -6.86
N PRO A 74 -16.80 -7.61 -7.64
CA PRO A 74 -17.82 -8.20 -8.51
C PRO A 74 -18.98 -8.78 -7.68
N ALA A 75 -20.19 -8.80 -8.25
CA ALA A 75 -21.38 -9.31 -7.55
C ALA A 75 -21.25 -10.80 -7.16
N THR A 76 -20.38 -11.54 -7.85
CA THR A 76 -20.06 -12.94 -7.57
C THR A 76 -19.37 -13.14 -6.21
N ASP A 77 -18.70 -12.11 -5.67
CA ASP A 77 -18.02 -12.17 -4.36
C ASP A 77 -18.99 -11.88 -3.20
N ALA A 78 -20.10 -12.62 -3.16
CA ALA A 78 -21.23 -12.32 -2.29
C ALA A 78 -20.86 -12.28 -0.79
N ILE A 79 -19.97 -13.17 -0.34
CA ILE A 79 -19.57 -13.27 1.07
C ILE A 79 -18.74 -12.05 1.51
N VAL A 80 -17.74 -11.68 0.72
CA VAL A 80 -16.88 -10.51 1.00
C VAL A 80 -17.73 -9.25 0.97
N ARG A 81 -18.62 -9.13 -0.02
CA ARG A 81 -19.54 -7.99 -0.16
C ARG A 81 -20.49 -7.85 1.02
N ALA A 82 -21.04 -8.95 1.51
CA ALA A 82 -21.95 -8.95 2.66
C ALA A 82 -21.26 -8.53 3.97
N THR A 83 -19.95 -8.78 4.09
CA THR A 83 -19.19 -8.54 5.31
C THR A 83 -18.48 -7.20 5.29
N PHE A 84 -17.64 -6.96 4.29
CA PHE A 84 -16.75 -5.79 4.20
C PHE A 84 -17.24 -4.73 3.23
N GLY A 85 -18.26 -5.03 2.43
CA GLY A 85 -18.82 -4.10 1.46
C GLY A 85 -18.29 -4.29 0.05
N ARG A 86 -18.72 -3.40 -0.85
CA ARG A 86 -18.48 -3.52 -2.29
C ARG A 86 -17.46 -2.54 -2.83
N PHE A 87 -17.13 -1.48 -2.08
CA PHE A 87 -16.27 -0.42 -2.58
C PHE A 87 -14.83 -0.81 -2.33
N ARG A 88 -14.05 -0.84 -3.40
CA ARG A 88 -12.65 -1.28 -3.39
C ARG A 88 -11.76 -0.12 -3.83
N LEU A 89 -10.62 0.02 -3.15
CA LEU A 89 -9.51 0.85 -3.59
C LEU A 89 -8.28 -0.03 -3.74
N ASP A 90 -7.59 0.09 -4.86
CA ASP A 90 -6.22 -0.41 -5.02
C ASP A 90 -5.31 0.81 -5.24
N ALA A 91 -4.25 0.93 -4.43
CA ALA A 91 -3.35 2.07 -4.48
C ALA A 91 -1.90 1.61 -4.33
N SER A 92 -0.98 2.25 -5.08
CA SER A 92 0.45 1.99 -5.01
C SER A 92 1.19 3.19 -4.42
N TYR A 93 2.18 2.90 -3.57
CA TYR A 93 2.96 3.88 -2.82
C TYR A 93 4.45 3.55 -2.90
N LEU A 94 5.29 4.55 -2.64
CA LEU A 94 6.71 4.37 -2.45
C LEU A 94 7.01 4.09 -0.97
N LEU A 95 7.60 2.94 -0.67
CA LEU A 95 8.06 2.57 0.68
C LEU A 95 9.58 2.62 0.75
N PRO A 96 10.21 3.48 1.58
CA PRO A 96 11.65 3.42 1.79
C PRO A 96 12.09 2.04 2.30
N LEU A 97 13.08 1.43 1.68
CA LEU A 97 13.64 0.15 2.11
C LEU A 97 14.18 0.21 3.54
N ALA A 98 14.76 1.35 3.93
CA ALA A 98 15.21 1.59 5.29
C ALA A 98 14.06 1.57 6.31
N ALA A 99 12.88 2.08 5.95
CA ALA A 99 11.70 2.04 6.80
C ALA A 99 11.19 0.60 6.96
N ARG A 100 11.17 -0.21 5.89
CA ARG A 100 10.86 -1.64 5.99
C ARG A 100 11.85 -2.42 6.85
N ALA A 101 13.13 -2.06 6.80
CA ALA A 101 14.18 -2.68 7.59
C ALA A 101 14.25 -2.20 9.04
N SER A 102 13.46 -1.19 9.42
CA SER A 102 13.42 -0.64 10.78
C SER A 102 12.22 -1.18 11.55
N GLN A 103 12.29 -1.15 12.88
CA GLN A 103 11.14 -1.48 13.72
C GLN A 103 10.10 -0.36 13.64
N GLY A 104 8.84 -0.75 13.44
CA GLY A 104 7.74 0.21 13.31
C GLY A 104 6.43 -0.46 12.89
N ASP A 105 5.41 0.35 12.62
CA ASP A 105 4.11 -0.12 12.14
C ASP A 105 3.81 0.54 10.79
N LEU A 106 3.32 -0.23 9.83
CA LEU A 106 2.70 0.29 8.61
C LEU A 106 1.21 0.48 8.88
N LEU A 107 0.71 1.70 8.71
CA LEU A 107 -0.67 2.07 9.02
C LEU A 107 -1.35 2.75 7.84
N VAL A 108 -2.67 2.66 7.84
CA VAL A 108 -3.54 3.44 6.97
C VAL A 108 -4.61 4.14 7.78
N ASP A 109 -5.00 5.32 7.32
CA ASP A 109 -6.21 5.98 7.77
C ASP A 109 -7.26 5.88 6.66
N PHE A 110 -8.48 5.54 7.05
CA PHE A 110 -9.66 5.71 6.21
C PHE A 110 -10.11 7.17 6.30
N ALA A 111 -10.76 7.68 5.24
CA ALA A 111 -11.16 9.09 5.17
C ALA A 111 -12.05 9.52 6.34
N ILE A 112 -12.88 8.61 6.85
CA ILE A 112 -13.70 8.79 8.05
C ILE A 112 -13.66 7.53 8.92
N HIS A 113 -14.17 7.65 10.14
CA HIS A 113 -14.42 6.58 11.12
C HIS A 113 -13.20 5.81 11.66
N ARG A 114 -12.09 5.67 10.91
CA ARG A 114 -10.95 4.85 11.34
C ARG A 114 -9.60 5.41 10.93
N GLN A 115 -8.83 5.84 11.94
CA GLN A 115 -7.42 6.19 11.84
C GLN A 115 -6.56 5.13 12.53
N GLY A 116 -5.27 5.08 12.21
CA GLY A 116 -4.29 4.16 12.78
C GLY A 116 -4.61 2.70 12.53
N PHE A 117 -5.23 2.36 11.39
CA PHE A 117 -5.48 0.98 11.02
C PHE A 117 -4.15 0.32 10.63
N ARG A 118 -3.57 -0.46 11.55
CA ARG A 118 -2.30 -1.14 11.31
C ARG A 118 -2.47 -2.29 10.31
N LEU A 119 -1.70 -2.23 9.22
CA LEU A 119 -1.56 -3.30 8.24
C LEU A 119 -0.58 -4.37 8.72
N ILE A 120 0.57 -3.95 9.25
CA ILE A 120 1.60 -4.86 9.78
C ILE A 120 2.52 -4.15 10.78
N HIS A 121 3.12 -4.93 11.67
CA HIS A 121 4.26 -4.54 12.48
C HIS A 121 5.57 -5.03 11.83
N PHE A 122 6.50 -4.13 11.54
CA PHE A 122 7.85 -4.46 11.11
C PHE A 122 8.72 -4.73 12.33
N ALA A 123 9.33 -5.90 12.38
CA ALA A 123 10.19 -6.31 13.50
C ALA A 123 11.62 -5.71 13.43
N GLY A 124 11.94 -4.95 12.39
CA GLY A 124 13.30 -4.47 12.12
C GLY A 124 14.22 -5.51 11.49
N ASP A 125 13.67 -6.61 11.00
CA ASP A 125 14.39 -7.57 10.18
C ASP A 125 14.57 -7.03 8.75
N VAL A 126 15.76 -7.23 8.17
CA VAL A 126 16.00 -6.91 6.76
C VAL A 126 15.46 -8.08 5.92
N PRO A 127 14.44 -7.87 5.06
CA PRO A 127 13.92 -8.92 4.20
C PRO A 127 15.01 -9.51 3.32
N GLU A 128 14.92 -10.81 3.04
CA GLU A 128 15.93 -11.48 2.21
C GLU A 128 16.15 -10.80 0.84
N PRO A 129 15.12 -10.36 0.10
CA PRO A 129 15.32 -9.66 -1.16
C PRO A 129 16.17 -8.41 -1.02
N VAL A 130 16.02 -7.69 0.10
CA VAL A 130 16.77 -6.47 0.42
C VAL A 130 18.21 -6.80 0.84
N ARG A 131 18.43 -7.89 1.59
CA ARG A 131 19.76 -8.32 2.03
C ARG A 131 20.71 -8.63 0.86
N ARG A 132 20.18 -9.03 -0.28
CA ARG A 132 20.98 -9.32 -1.49
C ARG A 132 21.38 -8.06 -2.27
N LEU A 133 20.80 -6.90 -1.97
CA LEU A 133 21.08 -5.66 -2.67
C LEU A 133 22.38 -5.06 -2.14
N ARG A 134 23.34 -4.82 -3.03
CA ARG A 134 24.56 -4.08 -2.75
C ARG A 134 24.30 -2.60 -2.99
N PHE A 135 23.45 -2.02 -2.14
CA PHE A 135 23.04 -0.64 -2.26
C PHE A 135 23.09 0.05 -0.89
N THR A 136 23.73 1.21 -0.85
CA THR A 136 23.98 1.99 0.36
C THR A 136 23.28 3.35 0.36
N GLY A 137 22.56 3.69 -0.71
CA GLY A 137 21.99 5.03 -0.90
C GLY A 137 20.63 5.19 -0.25
N THR A 138 20.54 5.76 0.95
CA THR A 138 19.27 6.36 1.37
C THR A 138 19.16 7.74 0.74
N SER A 139 18.40 7.88 -0.34
CA SER A 139 18.04 9.20 -0.86
C SER A 139 16.66 9.60 -0.35
N ALA A 140 16.53 10.86 0.10
CA ALA A 140 15.22 11.44 0.38
C ALA A 140 14.44 11.72 -0.92
N GLU A 141 15.13 11.74 -2.07
CA GLU A 141 14.51 12.03 -3.36
C GLU A 141 13.76 10.81 -3.90
N GLN A 142 12.53 11.03 -4.35
CA GLN A 142 11.76 10.00 -5.03
C GLN A 142 12.42 9.62 -6.37
N PRO A 143 12.34 8.35 -6.79
CA PRO A 143 12.84 7.92 -8.09
C PRO A 143 12.05 8.54 -9.24
N ALA A 144 12.65 8.54 -10.43
CA ALA A 144 11.97 9.00 -11.63
C ALA A 144 10.68 8.19 -11.88
N PRO A 145 9.55 8.82 -12.26
CA PRO A 145 8.29 8.11 -12.46
C PRO A 145 8.37 6.96 -13.46
N SER A 146 9.18 7.10 -14.51
CA SER A 146 9.41 6.05 -15.50
C SER A 146 10.01 4.78 -14.88
N THR A 147 10.97 4.92 -13.97
CA THR A 147 11.58 3.81 -13.23
C THR A 147 10.56 3.10 -12.35
N VAL A 148 9.75 3.87 -11.61
CA VAL A 148 8.67 3.33 -10.77
C VAL A 148 7.69 2.51 -11.63
N TRP A 149 7.26 3.06 -12.76
CA TRP A 149 6.30 2.40 -13.64
C TRP A 149 6.85 1.17 -14.37
N VAL A 150 8.18 1.02 -14.52
CA VAL A 150 8.78 -0.23 -14.99
C VAL A 150 8.58 -1.33 -13.94
N MET A 151 8.83 -1.01 -12.67
CA MET A 151 8.66 -1.96 -11.57
C MET A 151 7.18 -2.31 -11.34
N VAL A 152 6.28 -1.32 -11.29
CA VAL A 152 4.83 -1.55 -11.13
C VAL A 152 4.29 -2.45 -12.24
N ARG A 153 4.70 -2.26 -13.51
CA ARG A 153 4.27 -3.11 -14.63
C ARG A 153 4.79 -4.54 -14.55
N ARG A 154 6.00 -4.75 -14.03
CA ARG A 154 6.58 -6.08 -13.86
C ARG A 154 5.86 -6.87 -12.78
N GLU A 155 5.61 -6.24 -11.63
CA GLU A 155 5.18 -6.91 -10.40
C GLU A 155 3.65 -6.93 -10.27
N TYR A 156 2.97 -5.92 -10.82
CA TYR A 156 1.52 -5.75 -10.73
C TYR A 156 0.92 -5.40 -12.09
N PRO A 157 1.05 -6.25 -13.12
CA PRO A 157 0.63 -5.94 -14.49
C PRO A 157 -0.86 -5.57 -14.60
N ASP A 158 -1.75 -6.26 -13.87
CA ASP A 158 -3.19 -5.98 -13.89
C ASP A 158 -3.53 -4.66 -13.22
N LEU A 159 -2.86 -4.35 -12.09
CA LEU A 159 -3.02 -3.05 -11.43
C LEU A 159 -2.49 -1.93 -12.33
N ALA A 160 -1.33 -2.13 -12.97
CA ALA A 160 -0.79 -1.17 -13.92
C ALA A 160 -1.76 -0.90 -15.07
N ALA A 161 -2.38 -1.94 -15.64
CA ALA A 161 -3.39 -1.82 -16.67
C ALA A 161 -4.65 -1.07 -16.19
N ALA A 162 -5.05 -1.23 -14.93
CA ALA A 162 -6.20 -0.54 -14.33
C ALA A 162 -5.91 0.93 -13.98
N LEU A 163 -4.66 1.28 -13.71
CA LEU A 163 -4.23 2.65 -13.34
C LEU A 163 -3.96 3.54 -14.56
N LEU A 164 -3.71 2.95 -15.74
CA LEU A 164 -3.54 3.70 -16.98
C LEU A 164 -4.90 4.20 -17.50
N PRO A 165 -4.98 5.43 -18.04
CA PRO A 165 -6.20 5.92 -18.66
C PRO A 165 -6.62 4.98 -19.79
N LYS A 166 -7.88 4.55 -19.79
CA LYS A 166 -8.47 3.92 -20.98
C LYS A 166 -8.71 5.02 -22.02
N HIS A 167 -7.96 4.98 -23.11
CA HIS A 167 -8.20 5.82 -24.28
C HIS A 167 -9.47 5.40 -25.02
#